data_AF-A0A957PM34-F1
#
_entry.id   AF-A0A957PM34-F1
#
_cell.length_a   1.000
_cell.length_b   1.000
_cell.length_c   1.000
_cell.angle_alpha   90.00
_cell.angle_beta   90.00
_cell.angle_gamma   90.00
#
_symmetry.space_group_name_H-M   'P 1'
#
loop_
_entity.id
_entity.type
_entity.pdbx_description
1 polymer ?
#
loop_
_entity_poly.entity_id
_entity_poly.type
_entity_poly.pdbx_seq_one_letter_code
_entity_poly.pdbx_strand_id
1 'polypeptide(L)'
;YGLTSLTAQEAPPQQLLALVRQHWHIENRTHWRRDVTLGEDACRVNVGQVPQVLAALNNCVLAIVDFLQYPNLAAATRFFSARPQTALDLLLLPLSRFDSTLFV
;
A
#
# COMPACT_ATOMS: atom_id res chain seq x y z
N TYR A 1 -18.75 15.10 -10.80
CA TYR A 1 -19.79 15.50 -9.83
C TYR A 1 -19.63 14.63 -8.57
N GLY A 2 -19.94 15.15 -7.39
CA GLY A 2 -19.76 14.44 -6.11
C GLY A 2 -20.95 14.65 -5.18
N LEU A 3 -21.15 13.74 -4.23
CA LEU A 3 -22.19 13.78 -3.21
C LEU A 3 -21.53 13.76 -1.83
N THR A 4 -22.05 14.54 -0.88
CA THR A 4 -21.55 14.59 0.49
C THR A 4 -22.73 14.76 1.45
N SER A 5 -22.63 14.16 2.64
CA SER A 5 -23.58 14.39 3.73
C SER A 5 -23.32 15.68 4.50
N LEU A 6 -22.19 16.34 4.22
CA LEU A 6 -21.80 17.61 4.85
C LEU A 6 -22.59 18.76 4.23
N THR A 7 -23.10 19.65 5.08
CA THR A 7 -23.73 20.90 4.65
C THR A 7 -22.69 21.90 4.12
N ALA A 8 -23.16 22.93 3.42
CA ALA A 8 -22.29 23.99 2.90
C ALA A 8 -21.56 24.80 4.00
N GLN A 9 -22.12 24.84 5.22
CA GLN A 9 -21.44 25.47 6.36
C GLN A 9 -20.37 24.55 6.97
N GLU A 10 -20.62 23.25 7.05
CA GLU A 10 -19.67 22.27 7.60
C GLU A 10 -18.47 22.04 6.68
N ALA A 11 -18.68 22.09 5.38
CA ALA A 11 -17.64 21.90 4.37
C ALA A 11 -17.74 22.96 3.28
N PRO A 12 -17.16 24.17 3.50
CA PRO A 12 -17.04 25.16 2.44
C PRO A 12 -16.19 24.61 1.28
N PRO A 13 -16.26 25.21 0.08
CA PRO A 13 -15.62 24.68 -1.13
C PRO A 13 -14.13 24.30 -0.97
N GLN A 14 -13.37 25.09 -0.21
CA GLN A 14 -11.96 24.83 0.06
C GLN A 14 -11.77 23.57 0.92
N GLN A 15 -12.63 23.35 1.91
CA GLN A 15 -12.60 22.16 2.77
C GLN A 15 -13.01 20.91 1.98
N LEU A 16 -14.03 21.00 1.14
CA LEU A 16 -14.40 19.89 0.24
C LEU A 16 -13.25 19.52 -0.68
N LEU A 17 -12.56 20.51 -1.28
CA LEU A 17 -11.40 20.25 -2.12
C LEU A 17 -10.27 19.55 -1.34
N ALA A 18 -10.01 19.98 -0.10
CA ALA A 18 -9.01 19.35 0.76
C ALA A 18 -9.35 17.89 1.06
N LEU A 19 -10.60 17.61 1.43
CA LEU A 19 -11.09 16.25 1.69
C LEU A 19 -10.97 15.35 0.46
N VAL A 20 -11.38 15.86 -0.72
CA VAL A 20 -11.24 15.12 -1.98
C VAL A 20 -9.77 14.80 -2.27
N ARG A 21 -8.87 15.77 -2.11
CA ARG A 21 -7.42 15.55 -2.31
C ARG A 21 -6.83 14.54 -1.33
N GLN A 22 -7.25 14.59 -0.07
CA GLN A 22 -6.84 13.60 0.93
C GLN A 22 -7.35 12.20 0.59
N HIS A 23 -8.59 12.09 0.09
CA HIS A 23 -9.13 10.82 -0.38
C HIS A 23 -8.29 10.23 -1.53
N TRP A 24 -7.95 11.04 -2.53
CA TRP A 24 -7.05 10.63 -3.62
C TRP A 24 -5.65 10.22 -3.14
N HIS A 25 -5.19 10.73 -1.99
CA HIS A 25 -3.90 10.32 -1.44
C HIS A 25 -3.93 8.86 -0.96
N ILE A 26 -5.07 8.39 -0.43
CA ILE A 26 -5.27 6.98 -0.05
C ILE A 26 -5.19 6.08 -1.28
N GLU A 27 -5.87 6.48 -2.37
CA GLU A 27 -5.89 5.76 -3.63
C GLU A 27 -4.49 5.66 -4.25
N ASN A 28 -3.75 6.77 -4.28
CA ASN A 28 -2.37 6.78 -4.80
C ASN A 28 -1.40 5.95 -3.96
N ARG A 29 -1.54 5.94 -2.62
CA ARG A 29 -0.64 5.22 -1.72
C ARG A 29 -0.93 3.72 -1.64
N THR A 30 -2.15 3.32 -1.98
CA THR A 30 -2.61 1.93 -1.82
C THR A 30 -2.91 1.28 -3.16
N HIS A 31 -3.88 1.82 -3.90
CA HIS A 31 -4.46 1.20 -5.09
C HIS A 31 -3.41 1.11 -6.22
N TRP A 32 -2.79 2.23 -6.57
CA TRP A 32 -1.79 2.28 -7.64
C TRP A 32 -0.61 1.32 -7.42
N ARG A 33 -0.14 1.19 -6.17
CA ARG A 33 0.95 0.27 -5.82
C ARG A 33 0.55 -1.19 -6.03
N ARG A 34 -0.70 -1.56 -5.75
CA ARG A 34 -1.20 -2.92 -5.97
C ARG A 34 -1.38 -3.21 -7.46
N ASP A 35 -2.13 -2.34 -8.14
CA ASP A 35 -2.52 -2.56 -9.53
C ASP A 35 -1.30 -2.60 -10.44
N VAL A 36 -0.41 -1.62 -10.29
CA VAL A 36 0.70 -1.40 -11.22
C VAL A 36 1.97 -2.08 -10.75
N THR A 37 2.37 -1.89 -9.49
CA THR A 37 3.68 -2.40 -9.02
C THR A 37 3.61 -3.88 -8.62
N LEU A 38 2.51 -4.32 -8.00
CA LEU A 38 2.27 -5.74 -7.70
C LEU A 38 1.54 -6.47 -8.84
N GLY A 39 1.03 -5.74 -9.84
CA GLY A 39 0.41 -6.33 -11.03
C GLY A 39 -0.96 -6.93 -10.74
N GLU A 40 -1.68 -6.45 -9.73
CA GLU A 40 -2.97 -7.00 -9.30
C GLU A 40 -4.00 -7.00 -10.44
N ASP A 41 -4.11 -5.88 -11.19
CA ASP A 41 -5.02 -5.76 -12.34
C ASP A 41 -4.67 -6.69 -13.51
N ALA A 42 -3.37 -7.03 -13.65
CA ALA A 42 -2.92 -7.96 -14.67
C ALA A 42 -3.15 -9.43 -14.27
N CYS A 43 -3.40 -9.70 -12.99
CA CYS A 43 -3.64 -11.04 -12.47
C CYS A 43 -5.05 -11.52 -12.84
N ARG A 44 -5.12 -12.58 -13.64
CA ARG A 44 -6.39 -13.18 -14.09
C ARG A 44 -6.87 -14.34 -13.21
N VAL A 45 -6.19 -14.61 -12.11
CA VAL A 45 -6.52 -15.73 -11.23
C VAL A 45 -7.81 -15.41 -10.50
N ASN A 46 -8.85 -16.23 -10.73
CA ASN A 46 -10.20 -16.00 -10.22
C ASN A 46 -10.83 -17.26 -9.59
N VAL A 47 -10.02 -18.29 -9.33
CA VAL A 47 -10.50 -19.58 -8.82
C VAL A 47 -10.56 -19.56 -7.29
N GLY A 48 -11.71 -19.95 -6.74
CA GLY A 48 -11.90 -20.15 -5.31
C GLY A 48 -11.56 -18.90 -4.49
N GLN A 49 -10.77 -19.07 -3.43
CA GLN A 49 -10.38 -17.98 -2.51
C GLN A 49 -9.09 -17.26 -2.93
N VAL A 50 -8.50 -17.59 -4.09
CA VAL A 50 -7.20 -17.05 -4.49
C VAL A 50 -7.20 -15.52 -4.62
N PRO A 51 -8.22 -14.85 -5.21
CA PRO A 51 -8.25 -13.39 -5.26
C PRO A 51 -8.18 -12.73 -3.87
N GLN A 52 -8.92 -13.26 -2.90
CA GLN A 52 -8.92 -12.74 -1.53
C GLN A 52 -7.58 -12.97 -0.84
N VAL A 53 -6.98 -14.14 -1.03
CA VAL A 53 -5.65 -14.46 -0.49
C VAL A 53 -4.58 -13.54 -1.09
N LEU A 54 -4.60 -13.32 -2.40
CA LEU A 54 -3.67 -12.40 -3.07
C LEU A 54 -3.84 -10.97 -2.59
N ALA A 55 -5.08 -10.48 -2.46
CA ALA A 55 -5.34 -9.17 -1.89
C ALA A 55 -4.77 -9.05 -0.46
N ALA A 56 -4.98 -10.05 0.40
CA ALA A 56 -4.42 -10.06 1.76
C ALA A 56 -2.88 -10.04 1.77
N LEU A 57 -2.24 -10.82 0.89
CA LEU A 57 -0.78 -10.83 0.75
C LEU A 57 -0.25 -9.50 0.24
N ASN A 58 -0.88 -8.91 -0.78
CA ASN A 58 -0.52 -7.59 -1.30
C ASN A 58 -0.63 -6.52 -0.20
N ASN A 59 -1.70 -6.56 0.61
CA ASN A 59 -1.87 -5.66 1.75
C ASN A 59 -0.74 -5.80 2.77
N CYS A 60 -0.34 -7.04 3.07
CA CYS A 60 0.76 -7.35 3.98
C CYS A 60 2.08 -6.79 3.46
N VAL A 61 2.39 -6.99 2.17
CA VAL A 61 3.58 -6.42 1.53
C VAL A 61 3.59 -4.90 1.63
N LEU A 62 2.47 -4.22 1.34
CA LEU A 62 2.39 -2.76 1.47
C LEU A 62 2.64 -2.30 2.92
N ALA A 63 2.03 -2.96 3.90
CA ALA A 63 2.19 -2.62 5.30
C ALA A 63 3.65 -2.77 5.78
N ILE A 64 4.33 -3.84 5.35
CA ILE A 64 5.75 -4.07 5.65
C ILE A 64 6.62 -2.98 5.03
N VAL A 65 6.41 -2.66 3.75
CA VAL A 65 7.18 -1.63 3.04
C VAL A 65 7.00 -0.25 3.68
N ASP A 66 5.77 0.07 4.12
CA ASP A 66 5.47 1.30 4.83
C ASP A 66 6.10 1.33 6.24
N PHE A 67 6.07 0.20 6.96
CA PHE A 67 6.73 0.06 8.27
C PHE A 67 8.24 0.27 8.19
N LEU A 68 8.88 -0.28 7.17
CA LEU A 68 10.31 -0.12 6.91
C LEU A 68 10.68 1.23 6.27
N GLN A 69 9.69 2.09 6.00
CA GLN A 69 9.86 3.43 5.43
C GLN A 69 10.63 3.48 4.10
N TYR A 70 10.51 2.44 3.27
CA TYR A 70 11.12 2.46 1.94
C TYR A 70 10.55 3.59 1.08
N PRO A 71 11.37 4.25 0.23
CA PRO A 71 10.93 5.39 -0.56
C PRO A 71 9.88 5.03 -1.62
N ASN A 72 9.88 3.79 -2.12
CA ASN A 72 8.83 3.26 -2.99
C ASN A 72 8.84 1.73 -2.99
N LEU A 73 7.69 1.16 -3.36
CA LEU A 73 7.50 -0.29 -3.42
C LEU A 73 8.44 -0.98 -4.42
N ALA A 74 8.68 -0.39 -5.59
CA ALA A 74 9.55 -1.01 -6.58
C ALA A 74 11.01 -1.14 -6.09
N ALA A 75 11.51 -0.17 -5.31
CA ALA A 75 12.82 -0.24 -4.66
C ALA A 75 12.87 -1.36 -3.62
N ALA A 76 11.84 -1.45 -2.76
CA ALA A 76 11.73 -2.53 -1.79
C ALA A 76 11.68 -3.91 -2.47
N THR A 77 10.84 -4.07 -3.50
CA THR A 77 10.75 -5.32 -4.27
C THR A 77 12.10 -5.72 -4.86
N ARG A 78 12.83 -4.78 -5.49
CA ARG A 78 14.17 -5.08 -6.03
C ARG A 78 15.17 -5.49 -4.93
N PHE A 79 15.14 -4.82 -3.77
CA PHE A 79 16.02 -5.11 -2.66
C PHE A 79 15.79 -6.53 -2.12
N PHE A 80 14.54 -6.89 -1.84
CA PHE A 80 14.18 -8.20 -1.28
C PHE A 80 14.30 -9.33 -2.30
N SER A 81 13.99 -9.09 -3.58
CA SER A 81 14.23 -10.06 -4.65
C SER A 81 15.71 -10.39 -4.81
N ALA A 82 16.60 -9.42 -4.60
CA ALA A 82 18.05 -9.66 -4.61
C ALA A 82 18.57 -10.30 -3.31
N ARG A 83 17.77 -10.29 -2.23
CA ARG A 83 18.15 -10.77 -0.88
C ARG A 83 17.01 -11.58 -0.25
N PRO A 84 16.71 -12.78 -0.78
CA PRO A 84 15.56 -13.57 -0.33
C PRO A 84 15.68 -13.99 1.15
N GLN A 85 16.89 -14.18 1.66
CA GLN A 85 17.08 -14.49 3.09
C GLN A 85 16.65 -13.33 3.99
N THR A 86 16.97 -12.08 3.63
CA THR A 86 16.50 -10.91 4.37
C THR A 86 14.97 -10.78 4.32
N ALA A 87 14.34 -11.17 3.20
CA ALA A 87 12.89 -11.22 3.10
C ALA A 87 12.27 -12.30 4.00
N LEU A 88 12.90 -13.48 4.07
CA LEU A 88 12.49 -14.56 4.97
C LEU A 88 12.66 -14.16 6.43
N ASP A 89 13.79 -13.59 6.81
CA ASP A 89 14.05 -13.09 8.16
C ASP A 89 12.98 -12.08 8.58
N LEU A 90 12.58 -11.18 7.67
CA LEU A 90 11.53 -10.19 7.91
C LEU A 90 10.17 -10.81 8.21
N LEU A 91 9.87 -11.97 7.62
CA LEU A 91 8.60 -12.68 7.82
C LEU A 91 8.63 -13.61 9.03
N LEU A 92 9.80 -14.14 9.38
CA LEU A 92 9.95 -15.21 10.38
C LEU A 92 10.48 -14.71 11.73
N LEU A 93 11.14 -13.55 11.77
CA LEU A 93 11.70 -12.98 13.00
C LEU A 93 10.84 -11.82 13.51
N PRO A 94 10.94 -11.48 14.81
CA PRO A 94 10.25 -10.31 15.36
C PRO A 94 10.64 -9.02 14.63
N LEU A 95 9.63 -8.22 14.26
CA LEU A 95 9.82 -6.94 13.56
C LEU A 95 10.73 -5.97 14.33
N SER A 96 10.84 -6.11 15.66
CA SER A 96 11.75 -5.32 16.50
C SER A 96 13.23 -5.49 16.15
N ARG A 97 13.59 -6.51 15.34
CA ARG A 97 14.95 -6.72 14.84
C ARG A 97 15.27 -5.90 13.59
N PHE A 98 14.26 -5.26 13.00
CA PHE A 98 14.41 -4.42 11.81
C PHE A 98 14.25 -2.97 12.21
N ASP A 99 15.32 -2.20 12.01
CA ASP A 99 15.31 -0.77 12.25
C ASP A 99 14.74 -0.05 11.03
N SER A 100 13.61 0.65 11.22
CA SER A 100 12.94 1.41 10.17
C SER A 100 13.77 2.60 9.67
N THR A 101 14.85 2.98 10.36
CA THR A 101 15.73 4.08 9.98
C THR A 101 16.85 3.67 9.02
N LEU A 102 17.09 2.37 8.81
CA LEU A 102 18.17 1.87 7.95
C LEU A 102 17.86 1.96 6.44
N PHE A 103 16.65 2.36 6.06
CA PHE A 103 16.17 2.35 4.67
C PHE A 103 15.72 3.73 4.15
N VAL A 104 16.06 4.81 4.88
CA VAL A 104 15.87 6.21 4.48
C VAL A 104 17.05 6.73 3.66
#